data_AF-A0A9W3FGT6-F1
#
_entry.id   AF-A0A9W3FGT6-F1
#
_cell.length_a   1.000
_cell.length_b   1.000
_cell.length_c   1.000
_cell.angle_alpha   90.00
_cell.angle_beta   90.00
_cell.angle_gamma   90.00
#
_symmetry.space_group_name_H-M   'P 1'
#
loop_
_entity.id
_entity.type
_entity.pdbx_description
1 polymer ?
#
loop_
_entity_poly.entity_id
_entity_poly.type
_entity_poly.pdbx_seq_one_letter_code
_entity_poly.pdbx_strand_id
1 'polypeptide(L)'
;MRGNLRRCPPARWVAGEWGECSAQCGFGQQQRPVRCSSHTGQPSRECAEALRPPATQQCEAKCDSAPPGDGLEECKDVNKVAYCPLVLKFQFCSRAYFRQMCCKTCQGR
;
A
#
# COMPACT_ATOMS: atom_id res chain seq x y z
N MET A 1 13.76 44.11 40.56
CA MET A 1 14.53 43.37 39.52
C MET A 1 13.55 42.75 38.54
N ARG A 2 13.34 43.38 37.38
CA ARG A 2 12.52 42.78 36.31
C ARG A 2 13.43 41.82 35.57
N GLY A 3 13.47 40.57 36.05
CA GLY A 3 14.23 39.51 35.41
C GLY A 3 13.85 39.46 33.93
N ASN A 4 14.81 39.74 33.06
CA ASN A 4 14.70 39.45 31.65
C ASN A 4 14.60 37.93 31.53
N LEU A 5 13.40 37.39 31.69
CA LEU A 5 13.10 36.03 31.33
C LEU A 5 13.24 36.01 29.82
N ARG A 6 14.44 35.69 29.33
CA ARG A 6 14.62 35.06 28.04
C ARG A 6 13.66 33.89 28.06
N ARG A 7 12.44 34.12 27.57
CA ARG A 7 11.37 33.12 27.59
C ARG A 7 11.95 31.98 26.77
N CYS A 8 12.24 30.87 27.46
CA CYS A 8 12.57 29.66 26.76
C CYS A 8 11.44 29.39 25.78
N PRO A 9 11.75 28.95 24.55
CA PRO A 9 10.72 28.48 23.66
C PRO A 9 9.86 27.45 24.40
N PRO A 10 8.52 27.52 24.25
CA PRO A 10 7.63 26.58 24.91
C PRO A 10 7.93 25.15 24.44
N ALA A 11 7.66 24.17 25.30
CA ALA A 11 7.75 22.77 24.91
C ALA A 11 6.81 22.46 23.74
N ARG A 12 7.23 21.52 22.89
CA ARG A 12 6.52 21.12 21.67
C ARG A 12 6.35 19.62 21.61
N TRP A 13 5.29 19.20 20.94
CA TRP A 13 5.10 17.80 20.59
C TRP A 13 6.07 17.38 19.49
N VAL A 14 6.70 16.24 19.71
CA VAL A 14 7.59 15.58 18.76
C VAL A 14 6.99 14.22 18.46
N ALA A 15 6.57 14.03 17.20
CA ALA A 15 6.15 12.74 16.68
C ALA A 15 7.37 12.04 16.06
N GLY A 16 7.61 10.80 16.46
CA GLY A 16 8.59 9.94 15.79
C GLY A 16 8.02 9.30 14.52
N GLU A 17 8.77 8.35 14.00
CA GLU A 17 8.38 7.62 12.79
C GLU A 17 7.21 6.68 13.04
N TRP A 18 6.44 6.41 12.00
CA TRP A 18 5.38 5.41 12.04
C TRP A 18 6.00 4.01 12.11
N GLY A 19 5.48 3.19 13.01
CA GLY A 19 5.78 1.76 13.06
C GLY A 19 5.11 0.99 11.92
N GLU A 20 5.28 -0.32 11.95
CA GLU A 20 4.69 -1.21 10.95
C GLU A 20 3.16 -1.17 10.98
N CYS A 21 2.56 -1.39 9.82
CA CYS A 21 1.10 -1.49 9.71
C CYS A 21 0.64 -2.77 10.43
N SER A 22 -0.39 -2.65 11.27
CA SER A 22 -0.95 -3.80 11.99
C SER A 22 -1.54 -4.86 11.06
N ALA A 23 -1.94 -4.45 9.86
CA ALA A 23 -2.43 -5.35 8.84
C ALA A 23 -1.25 -5.86 8.01
N GLN A 24 -1.21 -7.17 7.81
CA GLN A 24 -0.25 -7.81 6.91
C GLN A 24 -0.60 -7.56 5.43
N CYS A 25 -1.86 -7.23 5.15
CA CYS A 25 -2.37 -6.90 3.82
C CYS A 25 -3.62 -6.01 3.95
N GLY A 26 -3.80 -5.05 3.04
CA GLY A 26 -4.97 -4.17 2.99
C GLY A 26 -4.94 -3.07 4.04
N PHE A 27 -6.11 -2.69 4.57
CA PHE A 27 -6.22 -1.60 5.54
C PHE A 27 -5.89 -2.06 6.97
N GLY A 28 -4.95 -1.37 7.60
CA GLY A 28 -4.58 -1.56 8.99
C GLY A 28 -4.42 -0.24 9.72
N GLN A 29 -3.80 -0.32 10.90
CA GLN A 29 -3.44 0.84 11.71
C GLN A 29 -1.96 0.79 12.04
N GLN A 30 -1.28 1.93 11.96
CA GLN A 30 0.10 2.09 12.40
C GLN A 30 0.15 3.04 13.59
N GLN A 31 1.09 2.79 14.49
CA GLN A 31 1.31 3.62 15.67
C GLN A 31 2.66 4.33 15.58
N ARG A 32 2.77 5.51 16.18
CA ARG A 32 4.05 6.23 16.32
C ARG A 32 4.25 6.75 17.73
N PRO A 33 5.50 6.87 18.20
CA PRO A 33 5.77 7.50 19.48
C PRO A 33 5.52 9.01 19.39
N VAL A 34 4.74 9.54 20.33
CA VAL A 34 4.49 10.98 20.47
C VAL A 34 4.94 11.41 21.85
N ARG A 35 5.94 12.29 21.92
CA ARG A 35 6.51 12.78 23.18
C ARG A 35 6.50 14.30 23.22
N CYS A 36 6.28 14.85 24.41
CA CYS A 36 6.45 16.27 24.64
C CYS A 36 7.91 16.53 25.02
N SER A 37 8.55 17.48 24.33
CA SER A 37 9.94 17.84 24.55
C SER A 37 10.09 19.35 24.71
N SER A 38 10.90 19.75 25.69
CA SER A 38 11.28 21.16 25.88
C SER A 38 12.18 21.64 24.74
N HIS A 39 12.47 22.94 24.71
CA HIS A 39 13.41 23.53 23.76
C HIS A 39 14.84 22.96 23.85
N THR A 40 15.23 22.40 25.00
CA THR A 40 16.52 21.72 25.20
C THR A 40 16.50 20.24 24.79
N GLY A 41 15.38 19.74 24.26
CA GLY A 41 15.21 18.34 23.87
C GLY A 41 14.94 17.39 25.03
N GLN A 42 14.75 17.90 26.25
CA GLN A 42 14.43 17.11 27.43
C GLN A 42 12.94 16.72 27.44
N PRO A 43 12.56 15.56 27.97
CA PRO A 43 11.15 15.20 28.12
C PRO A 43 10.45 16.20 29.04
N SER A 44 9.31 16.71 28.60
CA SER A 44 8.49 17.63 29.39
C SER A 44 7.01 17.22 29.32
N ARG A 45 6.17 17.86 30.14
CA ARG A 45 4.71 17.74 30.17
C ARG A 45 4.00 19.09 29.98
N GLU A 46 4.74 20.15 29.68
CA GLU A 46 4.22 21.51 29.51
C GLU A 46 3.69 21.80 28.10
N CYS A 47 3.51 20.77 27.26
CA CYS A 47 2.91 20.91 25.93
C CYS A 47 1.38 21.01 26.00
N ALA A 48 0.79 21.83 25.13
CA ALA A 48 -0.66 21.91 25.01
C ALA A 48 -1.23 20.62 24.40
N GLU A 49 -2.13 19.95 25.11
CA GLU A 49 -2.80 18.70 24.65
C GLU A 49 -3.53 18.90 23.31
N ALA A 50 -4.10 20.09 23.07
CA ALA A 50 -4.77 20.42 21.81
C ALA A 50 -3.85 20.38 20.57
N LEU A 51 -2.53 20.48 20.77
CA LEU A 51 -1.54 20.38 19.71
C LEU A 51 -0.91 18.97 19.61
N ARG A 52 -1.40 17.99 20.40
CA ARG A 52 -0.87 16.64 20.39
C ARG A 52 -1.18 15.99 19.03
N PRO A 53 -0.15 15.59 18.26
CA PRO A 53 -0.37 14.92 17.00
C PRO A 53 -0.94 13.51 17.23
N PRO A 54 -1.65 12.93 16.25
CA PRO A 54 -2.22 11.60 16.39
C PRO A 54 -1.10 10.57 16.57
N ALA A 55 -1.26 9.70 17.56
CA ALA A 55 -0.35 8.57 17.82
C ALA A 55 -0.71 7.33 16.98
N THR A 56 -1.86 7.34 16.29
CA THR A 56 -2.36 6.25 15.45
C THR A 56 -2.91 6.82 14.15
N GLN A 57 -2.67 6.11 13.04
CA GLN A 57 -3.19 6.45 11.73
C GLN A 57 -3.54 5.18 10.95
N GLN A 58 -4.48 5.28 10.01
CA GLN A 58 -4.77 4.22 9.05
C GLN A 58 -3.63 4.07 8.04
N CYS A 59 -3.22 2.83 7.80
CA CYS A 59 -2.22 2.48 6.80
C CYS A 59 -2.81 1.47 5.81
N GLU A 60 -2.20 1.40 4.62
CA GLU A 60 -2.52 0.40 3.62
C GLU A 60 -1.26 -0.45 3.39
N ALA A 61 -1.29 -1.68 3.87
CA ALA A 61 -0.27 -2.67 3.57
C ALA A 61 -0.53 -3.23 2.18
N LYS A 62 0.50 -3.23 1.33
CA LYS A 62 0.40 -3.86 0.02
C LYS A 62 0.08 -5.33 0.22
N CYS A 63 -1.12 -5.73 -0.18
CA CYS A 63 -1.41 -7.13 -0.35
C CYS A 63 -0.50 -7.61 -1.48
N ASP A 64 0.39 -8.56 -1.20
CA ASP A 64 0.80 -9.51 -2.24
C ASP A 64 -0.39 -10.47 -2.47
N SER A 65 -1.52 -9.89 -2.89
CA SER A 65 -2.60 -10.61 -3.54
C SER A 65 -2.40 -10.45 -5.04
N ALA A 66 -1.17 -10.64 -5.49
CA ALA A 66 -1.04 -11.43 -6.69
C ALA A 66 -1.46 -12.84 -6.26
N PRO A 67 -2.47 -13.49 -6.89
CA PRO A 67 -2.34 -14.93 -7.02
C PRO A 67 -0.89 -15.20 -7.50
N PRO A 68 -0.20 -16.25 -7.04
CA PRO A 68 0.96 -16.76 -7.78
C PRO A 68 0.48 -17.13 -9.19
N GLY A 69 0.49 -16.14 -10.07
CA GLY A 69 -0.24 -16.07 -11.32
C GLY A 69 0.28 -14.96 -12.24
N ASP A 70 1.19 -14.11 -11.75
CA ASP A 70 2.20 -13.48 -12.61
C ASP A 70 3.43 -14.39 -12.61
N GLY A 71 3.28 -15.50 -13.32
CA GLY A 71 4.23 -16.59 -13.33
C GLY A 71 3.75 -17.63 -14.32
N LEU A 72 3.59 -17.22 -15.58
CA LEU A 72 3.34 -18.10 -16.70
C LEU A 72 2.10 -18.99 -16.46
N GLU A 73 0.89 -18.42 -16.36
CA GLU A 73 -0.29 -19.24 -16.66
C GLU A 73 -0.10 -19.67 -18.12
N GLU A 74 0.37 -20.90 -18.29
CA GLU A 74 0.97 -21.34 -19.53
C GLU A 74 -0.12 -21.27 -20.59
N CYS A 75 -0.05 -20.24 -21.42
CA CYS A 75 -0.96 -19.98 -22.53
C CYS A 75 -1.36 -21.31 -23.18
N LYS A 76 -2.57 -21.81 -22.90
CA LYS A 76 -3.02 -23.15 -23.27
C LYS A 76 -4.39 -23.05 -23.90
N ASP A 77 -4.50 -23.64 -25.08
CA ASP A 77 -5.79 -23.78 -25.75
C ASP A 77 -6.71 -24.72 -24.95
N VAL A 78 -7.88 -24.20 -24.54
CA VAL A 78 -8.89 -24.90 -23.74
C VAL A 78 -9.47 -26.10 -24.48
N ASN A 79 -9.68 -25.98 -25.80
CA ASN A 79 -10.14 -27.09 -26.64
C ASN A 79 -9.45 -27.06 -28.00
N LYS A 80 -8.32 -27.78 -28.07
CA LYS A 80 -7.40 -27.84 -29.22
C LYS A 80 -7.98 -28.58 -30.42
N VAL A 81 -8.95 -29.47 -30.20
CA VAL A 81 -9.40 -30.45 -31.20
C VAL A 81 -10.46 -29.85 -32.13
N ALA A 82 -11.44 -29.14 -31.58
CA ALA A 82 -12.55 -28.60 -32.37
C ALA A 82 -12.68 -27.08 -32.22
N TYR A 83 -12.64 -26.56 -30.99
CA TYR A 83 -13.02 -25.18 -30.74
C TYR A 83 -11.98 -24.16 -31.23
N CYS A 84 -10.71 -24.30 -30.85
CA CYS A 84 -9.67 -23.36 -31.24
C CYS A 84 -9.38 -23.33 -32.74
N PRO A 85 -9.39 -24.47 -33.48
CA PRO A 85 -9.36 -24.46 -34.94
C PRO A 85 -10.53 -23.69 -35.57
N LEU A 86 -11.73 -23.74 -34.99
CA LEU A 86 -12.88 -22.94 -35.45
C LEU A 86 -12.66 -21.45 -35.16
N VAL A 87 -12.14 -21.09 -33.98
CA VAL A 87 -11.77 -19.70 -33.63
C VAL A 87 -10.79 -19.12 -34.64
N LEU A 88 -9.78 -19.89 -35.05
CA LEU A 88 -8.83 -19.52 -36.09
C LEU A 88 -9.52 -19.43 -37.47
N LYS A 89 -10.30 -20.44 -37.86
CA LYS A 89 -10.97 -20.51 -39.16
C LYS A 89 -11.96 -19.36 -39.37
N PHE A 90 -12.66 -18.93 -38.33
CA PHE A 90 -13.68 -17.89 -38.37
C PHE A 90 -13.21 -16.50 -37.91
N GLN A 91 -11.89 -16.25 -37.81
CA GLN A 91 -11.33 -14.91 -37.47
C GLN A 91 -11.77 -14.36 -36.10
N PHE A 92 -12.15 -15.24 -35.18
CA PHE A 92 -12.57 -14.87 -33.84
C PHE A 92 -11.40 -14.50 -32.92
N CYS A 93 -10.16 -14.76 -33.35
CA CYS A 93 -8.94 -14.26 -32.69
C CYS A 93 -8.90 -12.73 -32.54
N SER A 94 -9.76 -11.95 -33.21
CA SER A 94 -9.88 -10.50 -32.98
C SER A 94 -10.52 -10.15 -31.62
N ARG A 95 -11.22 -11.08 -30.97
CA ARG A 95 -11.88 -10.84 -29.69
C ARG A 95 -11.02 -11.37 -28.54
N ALA A 96 -10.84 -10.53 -27.51
CA ALA A 96 -10.04 -10.86 -26.32
C ALA A 96 -10.48 -12.16 -25.64
N TYR A 97 -11.80 -12.42 -25.58
CA TYR A 97 -12.36 -13.65 -25.01
C TYR A 97 -11.85 -14.93 -25.70
N PHE A 98 -11.81 -14.94 -27.03
CA PHE A 98 -11.30 -16.08 -27.78
C PHE A 98 -9.77 -16.19 -27.73
N ARG A 99 -9.06 -15.05 -27.62
CA ARG A 99 -7.60 -15.04 -27.39
C ARG A 99 -7.22 -15.61 -26.02
N GLN A 100 -8.03 -15.39 -24.99
CA GLN A 100 -7.81 -15.96 -23.66
C GLN A 100 -7.97 -17.49 -23.67
N MET A 101 -9.00 -18.01 -24.35
CA MET A 101 -9.26 -19.46 -24.39
C MET A 101 -8.43 -20.22 -25.44
N CYS A 102 -8.01 -19.57 -26.52
CA CYS A 102 -7.28 -20.17 -27.64
C CYS A 102 -5.97 -19.44 -27.90
N CYS A 103 -5.22 -19.18 -26.83
CA CYS A 103 -4.04 -18.35 -26.83
C CYS A 103 -2.93 -18.87 -27.76
N LYS A 104 -2.66 -20.18 -27.81
CA LYS A 104 -1.62 -20.76 -28.71
C LYS A 104 -2.09 -20.73 -30.16
N THR A 105 -3.36 -21.04 -30.39
CA THR A 105 -3.97 -21.01 -31.71
C THR A 105 -4.02 -19.59 -32.31
N CYS A 106 -4.16 -18.56 -31.47
CA CYS A 106 -4.19 -17.15 -31.89
C CYS A 106 -2.83 -16.42 -31.77
N GLN A 107 -1.74 -17.08 -31.35
CA GLN A 107 -0.44 -16.44 -31.05
C GLN A 107 0.28 -15.88 -32.31
N GLY A 108 -0.13 -16.29 -33.51
CA GLY A 108 0.47 -15.89 -34.79
C GLY A 108 -0.44 -15.06 -35.71
N ARG A 109 -1.44 -14.35 -35.17
CA ARG A 109 -2.43 -13.60 -35.96
C ARG A 109 -2.82 -12.23 -35.42
#